data_AF-F1W576-F1
#
_entry.id   AF-F1W576-F1
#
_cell.length_a   1.000
_cell.length_b   1.000
_cell.length_c   1.000
_cell.angle_alpha   90.00
_cell.angle_beta   90.00
_cell.angle_gamma   90.00
#
_symmetry.space_group_name_H-M   'P 1'
#
loop_
_entity.id
_entity.type
_entity.pdbx_description
1 polymer ?
#
loop_
_entity_poly.entity_id
_entity_poly.type
_entity_poly.pdbx_seq_one_letter_code
_entity_poly.pdbx_strand_id
1 'polypeptide(L)'
;MTNVPAFKSGVKLDYAVPQLACIKLNCAWVYSSDKIFSPDSVVRAAIPSYHVVNLGARYVITVNGVATTLRANVDNVFDKFYWRDAS
;
A
#
# COMPACT_ATOMS: atom_id res chain seq x y z
N MET A 1 -19.19 7.11 -15.67
CA MET A 1 -17.97 6.27 -15.86
C MET A 1 -18.02 5.18 -14.81
N THR A 2 -17.97 3.93 -15.23
CA THR A 2 -18.03 2.75 -14.33
C THR A 2 -16.61 2.40 -13.86
N ASN A 3 -16.45 1.95 -12.61
CA ASN A 3 -15.17 1.47 -12.04
C ASN A 3 -14.00 2.48 -11.98
N VAL A 4 -14.26 3.79 -12.04
CA VAL A 4 -13.25 4.83 -11.81
C VAL A 4 -13.57 5.55 -10.49
N PRO A 5 -12.63 5.62 -9.52
CA PRO A 5 -12.85 6.37 -8.29
C PRO A 5 -12.80 7.86 -8.59
N ALA A 6 -13.69 8.63 -7.95
CA ALA A 6 -13.66 10.08 -8.03
C ALA A 6 -12.36 10.65 -7.45
N PHE A 7 -11.76 9.97 -6.46
CA PHE A 7 -10.50 10.39 -5.85
C PHE A 7 -9.62 9.19 -5.48
N LYS A 8 -8.31 9.33 -5.72
CA LYS A 8 -7.29 8.37 -5.31
C LYS A 8 -6.04 9.10 -4.85
N SER A 9 -5.48 8.71 -3.73
CA SER A 9 -4.24 9.28 -3.19
C SER A 9 -3.26 8.18 -2.74
N GLY A 10 -1.98 8.53 -2.73
CA GLY A 10 -0.92 7.66 -2.25
C GLY A 10 0.18 8.47 -1.59
N VAL A 11 0.65 8.00 -0.45
CA VAL A 11 1.75 8.60 0.30
C VAL A 11 2.80 7.52 0.53
N LYS A 12 4.08 7.86 0.31
CA LYS A 12 5.22 7.00 0.65
C LYS A 12 6.16 7.76 1.56
N LEU A 13 6.62 7.09 2.60
CA LEU A 13 7.52 7.63 3.60
C LEU A 13 8.67 6.66 3.80
N ASP A 14 9.90 7.19 3.78
CA ASP A 14 11.10 6.48 4.17
C ASP A 14 11.73 7.19 5.36
N TYR A 15 12.04 6.42 6.40
CA TYR A 15 12.66 6.92 7.62
C TYR A 15 13.96 6.17 7.91
N ALA A 16 15.07 6.91 7.96
CA ALA A 16 16.33 6.38 8.44
C ALA A 16 16.35 6.48 9.97
N VAL A 17 16.49 5.35 10.66
CA VAL A 17 16.47 5.29 12.13
C VAL A 17 17.84 5.74 12.65
N PRO A 18 17.99 6.92 13.27
CA PRO A 18 19.31 7.44 13.63
C PRO A 18 20.06 6.56 14.65
N GLN A 19 19.31 5.86 15.50
CA GLN A 19 19.84 4.93 16.50
C GLN A 19 20.35 3.62 15.88
N LEU A 20 19.97 3.31 14.63
CA LEU A 20 20.28 2.06 13.94
C LEU A 20 20.79 2.39 12.53
N ALA A 21 22.07 2.78 12.42
CA ALA A 21 22.70 3.35 11.22
C ALA A 21 22.52 2.52 9.91
N CYS A 22 22.22 1.24 10.03
CA CYS A 22 22.06 0.31 8.92
C CYS A 22 20.60 0.00 8.56
N ILE A 23 19.62 0.53 9.31
CA ILE A 23 18.19 0.25 9.14
C ILE A 23 17.46 1.47 8.59
N LYS A 24 16.63 1.23 7.58
CA LYS A 24 15.59 2.17 7.14
C LYS A 24 14.23 1.49 7.22
N LEU A 25 13.24 2.22 7.68
CA LEU A 25 11.85 1.81 7.66
C LEU A 25 11.14 2.52 6.52
N ASN A 26 10.28 1.80 5.82
CA ASN A 26 9.44 2.35 4.75
C ASN A 26 7.97 2.11 5.06
N CYS A 27 7.13 3.03 4.63
CA CYS A 27 5.68 2.95 4.74
C CYS A 27 5.06 3.48 3.45
N ALA A 28 4.03 2.79 2.97
CA ALA A 28 3.20 3.26 1.88
C ALA A 28 1.73 3.18 2.30
N TRP A 29 1.00 4.26 2.07
CA TRP A 29 -0.44 4.34 2.28
C TRP A 29 -1.11 4.68 0.96
N VAL A 30 -2.21 4.01 0.65
CA VAL A 30 -3.03 4.28 -0.53
C VAL A 30 -4.48 4.38 -0.09
N TYR A 31 -5.20 5.36 -0.62
CA TYR A 31 -6.64 5.51 -0.47
C TYR A 31 -7.32 5.62 -1.83
N SER A 32 -8.47 4.98 -1.97
CA SER A 32 -9.37 5.09 -3.11
C SER A 32 -10.78 5.35 -2.60
N SER A 33 -11.46 6.35 -3.18
CA SER A 33 -12.89 6.56 -2.95
C SER A 33 -13.71 5.39 -3.51
N ASP A 34 -14.99 5.40 -3.17
CA ASP A 34 -15.97 4.49 -3.73
C ASP A 34 -16.08 4.62 -5.26
N LYS A 35 -16.55 3.54 -5.89
CA LYS A 35 -16.75 3.45 -7.34
C LYS A 35 -18.10 2.82 -7.64
N ILE A 36 -18.70 3.21 -8.76
CA ILE A 36 -19.95 2.60 -9.24
C ILE A 36 -19.62 1.31 -10.00
N PHE A 37 -20.25 0.19 -9.60
CA PHE A 37 -20.11 -1.13 -10.24
C PHE A 37 -20.96 -1.25 -11.51
N SER A 38 -22.18 -0.73 -11.52
CA SER A 38 -23.09 -0.75 -12.68
C SER A 38 -23.82 0.59 -12.83
N PRO A 39 -23.92 1.15 -14.05
CA PRO A 39 -24.76 2.32 -14.33
C PRO A 39 -26.26 1.99 -14.39
N ASP A 40 -26.65 0.72 -14.26
CA ASP A 40 -28.05 0.30 -14.24
C ASP A 40 -28.74 0.68 -12.92
N SER A 41 -29.84 1.42 -13.03
CA SER A 41 -30.65 2.01 -11.96
C SER A 41 -31.22 1.02 -10.95
N VAL A 42 -31.20 -0.29 -11.28
CA VAL A 42 -31.88 -1.34 -10.50
C VAL A 42 -31.00 -1.89 -9.37
N VAL A 43 -29.67 -1.89 -9.54
CA VAL A 43 -28.73 -2.38 -8.51
C VAL A 43 -27.56 -1.41 -8.42
N ARG A 44 -27.64 -0.45 -7.50
CA ARG A 44 -26.50 0.38 -7.09
C ARG A 44 -25.52 -0.46 -6.27
N ALA A 45 -24.85 -1.41 -6.91
CA ALA A 45 -23.66 -2.00 -6.33
C ALA A 45 -22.57 -0.92 -6.37
N ALA A 46 -22.17 -0.45 -5.19
CA ALA A 46 -21.02 0.44 -5.06
C ALA A 46 -19.86 -0.40 -4.52
N ILE A 47 -18.69 -0.26 -5.12
CA ILE A 47 -17.44 -0.74 -4.53
C ILE A 47 -17.10 0.26 -3.41
N PRO A 48 -17.07 -0.16 -2.13
CA PRO A 48 -16.77 0.75 -1.04
C PRO A 48 -15.38 1.36 -1.17
N SER A 49 -15.19 2.55 -0.61
CA SER A 49 -13.86 3.13 -0.48
C SER A 49 -12.95 2.22 0.35
N TYR A 50 -11.66 2.28 0.07
CA TYR A 50 -10.67 1.51 0.82
C TYR A 50 -9.39 2.29 1.01
N HIS A 51 -8.67 1.96 2.07
CA HIS A 51 -7.27 2.31 2.23
C HIS A 51 -6.47 1.08 2.63
N VAL A 52 -5.22 1.02 2.20
CA VAL A 52 -4.27 -0.02 2.59
C VAL A 52 -2.98 0.63 3.04
N VAL A 53 -2.32 0.00 4.01
CA VAL A 53 -0.98 0.37 4.47
C VAL A 53 -0.05 -0.81 4.23
N ASN A 54 1.12 -0.50 3.69
CA ASN A 54 2.23 -1.44 3.52
C ASN A 54 3.39 -0.91 4.36
N LEU A 55 4.08 -1.80 5.05
CA LEU A 55 5.25 -1.48 5.85
C LEU A 55 6.44 -2.31 5.38
N GLY A 56 7.62 -1.76 5.52
CA GLY A 56 8.84 -2.48 5.22
C GLY A 56 10.04 -1.98 6.00
N ALA A 57 11.07 -2.81 5.99
CA ALA A 57 12.36 -2.51 6.55
C ALA A 57 13.47 -2.92 5.57
N ARG A 58 14.51 -2.11 5.54
CA ARG A 58 15.74 -2.36 4.78
C ARG A 58 16.90 -2.37 5.75
N TYR A 59 17.72 -3.40 5.70
CA TYR A 59 18.94 -3.53 6.48
C TYR A 59 20.14 -3.70 5.55
N VAL A 60 21.16 -2.85 5.71
CA VAL A 60 22.38 -2.87 4.89
C VAL A 60 23.54 -3.39 5.73
N ILE A 61 24.15 -4.48 5.27
CA ILE A 61 25.25 -5.18 5.95
C ILE A 61 26.33 -5.60 4.95
N THR A 62 27.46 -6.04 5.47
CA THR A 62 28.51 -6.70 4.69
C THR A 62 28.64 -8.12 5.20
N VAL A 63 28.51 -9.11 4.31
CA VAL A 63 28.67 -10.53 4.63
C VAL A 63 29.88 -11.05 3.86
N ASN A 64 30.91 -11.52 4.56
CA ASN A 64 32.16 -12.00 3.95
C ASN A 64 32.79 -11.01 2.94
N GLY A 65 32.76 -9.71 3.26
CA GLY A 65 33.29 -8.64 2.39
C GLY A 65 32.35 -8.20 1.26
N VAL A 66 31.18 -8.83 1.11
CA VAL A 66 30.19 -8.49 0.07
C VAL A 66 29.09 -7.61 0.66
N ALA A 67 28.89 -6.42 0.08
CA ALA A 67 27.79 -5.54 0.43
C ALA A 67 26.44 -6.21 0.13
N THR A 68 25.63 -6.39 1.16
CA THR A 68 24.36 -7.13 1.12
C THR A 68 23.25 -6.26 1.69
N THR A 69 22.09 -6.24 1.02
CA THR A 69 20.89 -5.54 1.50
C THR A 69 19.78 -6.55 1.73
N LEU A 70 19.32 -6.66 2.97
CA LEU A 70 18.11 -7.41 3.33
C LEU A 70 16.89 -6.48 3.27
N ARG A 71 15.79 -6.97 2.71
CA ARG A 71 14.52 -6.25 2.63
C ARG A 71 13.40 -7.17 3.09
N ALA A 72 12.61 -6.69 4.03
CA ALA A 72 11.39 -7.36 4.49
C ALA A 72 10.23 -6.38 4.31
N ASN A 73 9.13 -6.83 3.72
CA ASN A 73 7.94 -6.01 3.51
C ASN A 73 6.71 -6.84 3.87
N VAL A 74 5.70 -6.17 4.41
CA VAL A 74 4.37 -6.70 4.66
C VAL A 74 3.39 -5.77 3.96
N ASP A 75 2.71 -6.29 2.95
CA ASP A 75 1.66 -5.58 2.25
C ASP A 75 0.32 -5.79 2.94
N ASN A 76 -0.55 -4.78 2.92
CA ASN A 76 -1.84 -4.80 3.59
C ASN A 76 -1.71 -5.25 5.06
N VAL A 77 -0.91 -4.52 5.84
CA VAL A 77 -0.52 -4.92 7.22
C VAL A 77 -1.70 -5.09 8.18
N PHE A 78 -2.87 -4.55 7.82
CA PHE A 78 -4.11 -4.68 8.59
C PHE A 78 -5.03 -5.78 8.07
N ASP A 79 -4.57 -6.57 7.10
CA ASP A 79 -5.35 -7.62 6.43
C ASP A 79 -6.75 -7.16 5.99
N LYS A 80 -6.81 -5.94 5.45
CA LYS A 80 -8.09 -5.38 5.01
C LYS A 80 -8.61 -6.20 3.84
N PHE A 81 -9.81 -6.77 3.98
CA PHE A 81 -10.57 -7.30 2.87
C PHE A 81 -11.23 -6.15 2.10
N TYR A 82 -11.00 -6.07 0.78
CA TYR A 82 -11.60 -5.04 -0.09
C TYR A 82 -11.65 -5.51 -1.54
N TRP A 83 -12.51 -4.86 -2.31
CA TRP A 83 -12.60 -5.03 -3.75
C TRP A 83 -11.87 -3.87 -4.43
N ARG A 84 -10.82 -4.17 -5.22
CA ARG A 84 -9.98 -3.14 -5.85
C ARG A 84 -10.61 -2.59 -7.12
N ASP A 85 -11.06 -3.49 -7.98
CA ASP A 85 -11.66 -3.22 -9.28
C ASP A 85 -12.76 -4.25 -9.51
N ALA A 86 -13.76 -3.88 -10.30
CA ALA A 86 -14.74 -4.81 -10.85
C ALA A 86 -14.54 -4.89 -12.37
N SER A 87 -14.43 -6.12 -12.88
CA SER A 87 -14.35 -6.45 -14.31
C SER A 87 -15.65 -7.04 -14.79
#